data_AF-A0A3D0C723-F1
#
_entry.id   AF-A0A3D0C723-F1
#
_cell.length_a   1.000
_cell.length_b   1.000
_cell.length_c   1.000
_cell.angle_alpha   90.00
_cell.angle_beta   90.00
_cell.angle_gamma   90.00
#
_symmetry.space_group_name_H-M   'P 1'
#
loop_
_entity.id
_entity.type
_entity.pdbx_description
1 polymer ?
#
loop_
_entity_poly.entity_id
_entity_poly.type
_entity_poly.pdbx_seq_one_letter_code
_entity_poly.pdbx_strand_id
1 'polypeptide(L)'
;LACDVISLHVPKVVGGEHPTDKLINAENLAMLREDQILISACRGDVIDNHALLALKVAGHGVKLVLDVWQGEPDVLDALIPFTEIATAHIAGYSLEGKARGSEMLYQALCQQLAITPKYQLANFLPSASIPVIDINQAFDQILLNQLVKMVYDVRRDDAIFRQQLSVQGFDALRKNYPVRREFSAVTVNLSSTTYSDVPHRLGFNKN
;
A
#
# COMPACT_ATOMS: atom_id res chain seq x y z
N LEU A 1 -8.42 -11.80 -16.48
CA LEU A 1 -9.07 -10.71 -15.72
C LEU A 1 -10.41 -11.15 -15.11
N ALA A 2 -10.56 -12.41 -14.69
CA ALA A 2 -11.85 -12.93 -14.19
C ALA A 2 -12.05 -12.71 -12.67
N CYS A 3 -11.03 -12.26 -11.94
CA CYS A 3 -11.08 -12.06 -10.49
C CYS A 3 -11.95 -10.85 -10.09
N ASP A 4 -12.57 -10.87 -8.91
CA ASP A 4 -13.34 -9.72 -8.41
C ASP A 4 -12.43 -8.55 -8.00
N VAL A 5 -11.23 -8.86 -7.52
CA VAL A 5 -10.19 -7.88 -7.16
C VAL A 5 -8.90 -8.23 -7.90
N ILE A 6 -8.32 -7.22 -8.56
CA ILE A 6 -7.08 -7.32 -9.32
C ILE A 6 -6.09 -6.34 -8.70
N SER A 7 -4.98 -6.83 -8.17
CA SER A 7 -3.91 -5.99 -7.59
C SER A 7 -2.60 -6.21 -8.33
N LEU A 8 -1.96 -5.13 -8.78
CA LEU A 8 -0.75 -5.17 -9.59
C LEU A 8 0.50 -5.00 -8.72
N HIS A 9 1.43 -5.94 -8.84
CA HIS A 9 2.70 -5.98 -8.11
C HIS A 9 3.88 -6.37 -9.03
N VAL A 10 3.98 -5.71 -10.17
CA VAL A 10 5.00 -5.98 -11.20
C VAL A 10 5.98 -4.81 -11.32
N PRO A 11 7.24 -5.05 -11.75
CA PRO A 11 8.14 -3.97 -12.14
C PRO A 11 7.63 -3.27 -13.41
N LYS A 12 8.25 -2.14 -13.78
CA LYS A 12 8.09 -1.54 -15.11
C LYS A 12 9.14 -2.13 -16.05
N VAL A 13 8.69 -2.80 -17.11
CA VAL A 13 9.54 -3.47 -18.10
C VAL A 13 8.99 -3.16 -19.50
N VAL A 14 9.79 -2.54 -20.38
CA VAL A 14 9.33 -2.10 -21.71
C VAL A 14 9.50 -3.17 -22.79
N GLY A 15 10.44 -4.10 -22.63
CA GLY A 15 10.75 -5.13 -23.63
C GLY A 15 11.02 -6.51 -23.02
N GLY A 16 11.57 -7.42 -23.81
CA GLY A 16 11.82 -8.80 -23.40
C GLY A 16 10.57 -9.68 -23.49
N GLU A 17 10.63 -10.85 -22.84
CA GLU A 17 9.59 -11.88 -22.94
C GLU A 17 8.27 -11.50 -22.25
N HIS A 18 8.35 -10.72 -21.18
CA HIS A 18 7.21 -10.34 -20.35
C HIS A 18 7.22 -8.82 -20.07
N PRO A 19 6.95 -7.98 -21.09
CA PRO A 19 6.83 -6.54 -20.89
C PRO A 19 5.62 -6.23 -20.02
N THR A 20 5.74 -5.19 -19.21
CA THR A 20 4.71 -4.71 -18.28
C THR A 20 4.38 -3.23 -18.48
N ASP A 21 5.05 -2.54 -19.41
CA ASP A 21 4.65 -1.23 -19.88
C ASP A 21 3.27 -1.32 -20.53
N LYS A 22 2.32 -0.56 -20.00
CA LYS A 22 0.90 -0.61 -20.35
C LYS A 22 0.33 -2.04 -20.36
N LEU A 23 0.76 -2.87 -19.40
CA LEU A 23 0.23 -4.22 -19.20
C LEU A 23 -1.30 -4.23 -19.13
N ILE A 24 -1.87 -3.20 -18.51
CA ILE A 24 -3.31 -2.95 -18.51
C ILE A 24 -3.58 -1.79 -19.48
N ASN A 25 -3.78 -2.13 -20.74
CA ASN A 25 -4.10 -1.23 -21.85
C ASN A 25 -5.61 -1.12 -22.09
N ALA A 26 -6.01 -0.37 -23.12
CA ALA A 26 -7.42 -0.17 -23.47
C ALA A 26 -8.16 -1.49 -23.74
N GLU A 27 -7.52 -2.45 -24.42
CA GLU A 27 -8.11 -3.75 -24.75
C GLU A 27 -8.38 -4.56 -23.46
N ASN A 28 -7.42 -4.61 -22.55
CA ASN A 28 -7.57 -5.30 -21.27
C ASN A 28 -8.59 -4.60 -20.36
N LEU A 29 -8.60 -3.27 -20.34
CA LEU A 29 -9.56 -2.48 -19.59
C LEU A 29 -11.00 -2.72 -20.05
N ALA A 30 -11.24 -2.84 -21.36
CA ALA A 30 -12.56 -3.12 -21.92
C ALA A 30 -13.09 -4.52 -21.55
N MET A 31 -12.23 -5.43 -21.09
CA MET A 31 -12.62 -6.76 -20.62
C MET A 31 -13.00 -6.79 -19.13
N LEU A 32 -12.81 -5.70 -18.40
CA LEU A 32 -13.17 -5.64 -16.99
C LEU A 32 -14.69 -5.65 -16.85
N ARG A 33 -15.15 -6.28 -15.76
CA ARG A 33 -16.55 -6.15 -15.33
C ARG A 33 -16.71 -4.88 -14.51
N GLU A 34 -17.94 -4.39 -14.46
CA GLU A 34 -18.27 -3.17 -13.73
C GLU A 34 -18.15 -3.31 -12.20
N ASP A 35 -18.27 -4.53 -11.66
CA ASP A 35 -18.23 -4.80 -10.22
C ASP A 35 -16.80 -5.03 -9.67
N GLN A 36 -15.80 -5.05 -10.55
CA GLN A 36 -14.42 -5.33 -10.19
C GLN A 36 -13.72 -4.16 -9.49
N ILE A 37 -12.67 -4.50 -8.73
CA ILE A 37 -11.75 -3.54 -8.13
C ILE A 37 -10.36 -3.72 -8.77
N LEU A 38 -9.83 -2.64 -9.33
CA LEU A 38 -8.45 -2.57 -9.83
C LEU A 38 -7.59 -1.75 -8.87
N ILE A 39 -6.53 -2.37 -8.36
CA ILE A 39 -5.59 -1.79 -7.41
C ILE A 39 -4.20 -1.74 -8.06
N SER A 40 -3.55 -0.58 -8.03
CA SER A 40 -2.16 -0.45 -8.45
C SER A 40 -1.37 0.38 -7.45
N ALA A 41 -0.34 -0.26 -6.89
CA ALA A 41 0.67 0.35 -6.03
C ALA A 41 2.09 -0.06 -6.46
N CYS A 42 2.27 -0.44 -7.74
CA CYS A 42 3.54 -0.90 -8.28
C CYS A 42 4.30 0.21 -9.02
N ARG A 43 3.96 0.45 -10.30
CA ARG A 43 4.53 1.49 -11.16
C ARG A 43 3.43 2.08 -12.03
N GLY A 44 3.47 3.40 -12.21
CA GLY A 44 2.42 4.15 -12.91
C GLY A 44 2.18 3.68 -14.34
N ASP A 45 3.24 3.44 -15.10
CA ASP A 45 3.15 3.06 -16.53
C ASP A 45 2.59 1.65 -16.78
N VAL A 46 2.36 0.85 -15.73
CA VAL A 46 1.79 -0.49 -15.89
C VAL A 46 0.33 -0.42 -16.34
N ILE A 47 -0.37 0.67 -15.99
CA ILE A 47 -1.71 0.96 -16.46
C ILE A 47 -1.63 2.13 -17.45
N ASP A 48 -2.30 2.04 -18.59
CA ASP A 48 -2.50 3.21 -19.45
C ASP A 48 -3.55 4.14 -18.81
N ASN A 49 -3.09 5.18 -18.12
CA ASN A 49 -3.96 6.12 -17.41
C ASN A 49 -4.91 6.90 -18.32
N HIS A 50 -4.53 7.12 -19.58
CA HIS A 50 -5.40 7.82 -20.54
C HIS A 50 -6.53 6.91 -21.03
N ALA A 51 -6.22 5.64 -21.32
CA ALA A 51 -7.24 4.63 -21.61
C ALA A 51 -8.17 4.40 -20.42
N LEU A 52 -7.62 4.39 -19.20
CA LEU A 52 -8.40 4.26 -17.97
C LEU A 52 -9.34 5.45 -17.76
N LEU A 53 -8.86 6.69 -17.99
CA LEU A 53 -9.71 7.88 -17.95
C LEU A 53 -10.83 7.79 -18.99
N ALA A 54 -10.54 7.42 -20.22
CA ALA A 54 -11.54 7.30 -21.28
C ALA A 54 -12.63 6.27 -20.90
N LEU A 55 -12.24 5.12 -20.34
CA LEU A 55 -13.15 4.09 -19.85
C LEU A 55 -14.07 4.64 -18.74
N LYS A 56 -13.52 5.38 -17.77
CA LYS A 56 -14.30 5.96 -16.66
C LYS A 56 -15.22 7.09 -17.10
N VAL A 57 -14.78 7.94 -18.03
CA VAL A 57 -15.62 8.99 -18.64
C VAL A 57 -16.78 8.38 -19.44
N ALA A 58 -16.59 7.22 -20.06
CA ALA A 58 -17.66 6.46 -20.72
C ALA A 58 -18.66 5.81 -19.75
N GLY A 59 -18.46 5.94 -18.43
CA GLY A 59 -19.40 5.49 -17.40
C GLY A 59 -19.11 4.09 -16.84
N HIS A 60 -17.97 3.49 -17.16
CA HIS A 60 -17.66 2.13 -16.69
C HIS A 60 -17.57 2.05 -15.15
N GLY A 61 -18.20 1.03 -14.57
CA GLY A 61 -18.41 0.90 -13.12
C GLY A 61 -17.18 0.51 -12.29
N VAL A 62 -16.10 0.00 -12.93
CA VAL A 62 -14.92 -0.53 -12.21
C VAL A 62 -14.39 0.45 -11.15
N LYS A 63 -14.09 -0.08 -9.97
CA LYS A 63 -13.54 0.68 -8.83
C LYS A 63 -12.02 0.75 -8.94
N LEU A 64 -11.45 1.92 -8.65
CA LEU A 64 -10.01 2.16 -8.82
C LEU A 64 -9.36 2.56 -7.49
N VAL A 65 -8.26 1.91 -7.15
CA VAL A 65 -7.38 2.27 -6.03
C VAL A 65 -5.97 2.46 -6.58
N LEU A 66 -5.52 3.70 -6.69
CA LEU A 66 -4.24 4.05 -7.32
C LEU A 66 -3.33 4.75 -6.32
N ASP A 67 -2.17 4.15 -6.05
CA ASP A 67 -1.06 4.80 -5.36
C ASP A 67 0.00 5.30 -6.34
N VAL A 68 0.03 4.76 -7.57
CA VAL A 68 1.02 5.11 -8.59
C VAL A 68 0.35 5.62 -9.85
N TRP A 69 1.01 6.56 -10.54
CA TRP A 69 0.46 7.29 -11.66
C TRP A 69 1.43 7.33 -12.83
N GLN A 70 0.93 7.13 -14.05
CA GLN A 70 1.72 7.40 -15.24
C GLN A 70 2.08 8.90 -15.27
N GLY A 71 3.36 9.20 -15.52
CA GLY A 71 3.83 10.58 -15.63
C GLY A 71 4.22 11.28 -14.32
N GLU A 72 4.33 10.56 -13.19
CA GLU A 72 4.79 11.16 -11.93
C GLU A 72 6.05 12.03 -12.09
N PRO A 73 6.11 13.22 -11.47
CA PRO A 73 5.13 13.79 -10.52
C PRO A 73 3.91 14.48 -11.16
N ASP A 74 3.90 14.66 -12.48
CA ASP A 74 2.86 15.36 -13.23
C ASP A 74 1.73 14.39 -13.63
N VAL A 75 0.94 14.01 -12.63
CA VAL A 75 -0.13 13.00 -12.79
C VAL A 75 -1.30 13.53 -13.63
N LEU A 76 -2.06 12.61 -14.24
CA LEU A 76 -3.28 12.95 -14.96
C LEU A 76 -4.40 13.32 -13.98
N ASP A 77 -4.47 14.58 -13.57
CA ASP A 77 -5.42 15.09 -12.57
C ASP A 77 -6.88 14.76 -12.87
N ALA A 78 -7.26 14.74 -14.15
CA ALA A 78 -8.61 14.42 -14.60
C ALA A 78 -9.06 12.99 -14.24
N LEU A 79 -8.13 12.07 -13.96
CA LEU A 79 -8.42 10.71 -13.53
C LEU A 79 -8.75 10.62 -12.03
N ILE A 80 -8.21 11.53 -11.20
CA ILE A 80 -8.33 11.48 -9.74
C ILE A 80 -9.79 11.42 -9.25
N PRO A 81 -10.75 12.19 -9.81
CA PRO A 81 -12.16 12.12 -9.38
C PRO A 81 -12.83 10.75 -9.62
N PHE A 82 -12.26 9.92 -10.49
CA PHE A 82 -12.80 8.59 -10.83
C PHE A 82 -12.25 7.46 -9.97
N THR A 83 -11.34 7.74 -9.03
CA THR A 83 -10.79 6.74 -8.11
C THR A 83 -11.51 6.72 -6.79
N GLU A 84 -11.64 5.53 -6.21
CA GLU A 84 -12.11 5.35 -4.83
C GLU A 84 -11.05 5.80 -3.83
N ILE A 85 -9.77 5.55 -4.16
CA ILE A 85 -8.61 5.94 -3.37
C ILE A 85 -7.50 6.38 -4.34
N ALA A 86 -6.91 7.54 -4.06
CA ALA A 86 -5.80 8.14 -4.79
C ALA A 86 -4.71 8.59 -3.80
N THR A 87 -3.49 8.08 -3.93
CA THR A 87 -2.37 8.48 -3.05
C THR A 87 -1.10 8.81 -3.84
N ALA A 88 -0.17 9.54 -3.22
CA ALA A 88 1.05 10.04 -3.88
C ALA A 88 2.22 9.05 -3.81
N HIS A 89 2.07 7.80 -4.25
CA HIS A 89 3.15 6.81 -4.28
C HIS A 89 3.83 6.62 -2.91
N ILE A 90 2.99 6.34 -1.91
CA ILE A 90 3.35 6.21 -0.49
C ILE A 90 2.96 4.85 0.11
N ALA A 91 2.51 3.87 -0.69
CA ALA A 91 2.08 2.57 -0.16
C ALA A 91 3.17 1.89 0.69
N GLY A 92 4.44 2.05 0.30
CA GLY A 92 5.61 1.52 1.01
C GLY A 92 6.25 2.43 2.06
N TYR A 93 5.65 3.57 2.42
CA TYR A 93 6.29 4.60 3.27
C TYR A 93 6.15 4.37 4.79
N SER A 94 6.16 3.11 5.24
CA SER A 94 6.24 2.81 6.68
C SER A 94 7.61 3.19 7.25
N LEU A 95 7.64 3.53 8.55
CA LEU A 95 8.87 3.75 9.29
C LEU A 95 9.74 2.48 9.30
N GLU A 96 9.11 1.33 9.57
CA GLU A 96 9.70 0.01 9.49
C GLU A 96 10.29 -0.24 8.10
N GLY A 97 9.53 0.00 7.02
CA GLY A 97 9.99 -0.22 5.64
C GLY A 97 11.20 0.61 5.27
N LYS A 98 11.22 1.90 5.66
CA LYS A 98 12.37 2.79 5.45
C LYS A 98 13.61 2.30 6.19
N ALA A 99 13.46 1.90 7.45
CA ALA A 99 14.58 1.45 8.27
C ALA A 99 15.05 0.02 7.94
N ARG A 100 14.15 -0.84 7.45
CA ARG A 100 14.44 -2.23 7.02
C ARG A 100 15.45 -2.27 5.88
N GLY A 101 15.44 -1.29 4.97
CA GLY A 101 16.46 -1.17 3.92
C GLY A 101 17.89 -1.09 4.50
N SER A 102 18.08 -0.27 5.53
CA SER A 102 19.38 -0.15 6.22
C SER A 102 19.73 -1.42 6.99
N GLU A 103 18.76 -2.08 7.64
CA GLU A 103 18.99 -3.35 8.32
C GLU A 103 19.43 -4.45 7.36
N MET A 104 18.78 -4.58 6.21
CA MET A 104 19.14 -5.59 5.20
C MET A 104 20.58 -5.40 4.71
N LEU A 105 21.00 -4.16 4.45
CA LEU A 105 22.38 -3.86 4.07
C LEU A 105 23.37 -4.15 5.20
N TYR A 106 23.02 -3.79 6.44
CA TYR A 106 23.81 -4.11 7.63
C TYR A 106 24.01 -5.62 7.78
N GLN A 107 22.94 -6.41 7.67
CA GLN A 107 22.99 -7.87 7.76
C GLN A 107 23.83 -8.47 6.63
N ALA A 108 23.65 -8.01 5.38
CA ALA A 108 24.44 -8.46 4.24
C ALA A 108 25.94 -8.15 4.41
N LEU A 109 26.27 -6.96 4.90
CA LEU A 109 27.66 -6.58 5.19
C LEU A 109 28.27 -7.42 6.32
N CYS A 110 27.52 -7.63 7.41
CA CYS A 110 27.92 -8.53 8.49
C CYS A 110 28.23 -9.93 7.98
N GLN A 111 27.37 -10.48 7.11
CA GLN A 111 27.60 -11.77 6.47
C GLN A 111 28.86 -11.78 5.62
N GLN A 112 29.06 -10.75 4.77
CA GLN A 112 30.23 -10.64 3.90
C GLN A 112 31.55 -10.55 4.68
N LEU A 113 31.53 -9.88 5.84
CA LEU A 113 32.70 -9.70 6.71
C LEU A 113 32.85 -10.77 7.80
N ALA A 114 31.95 -11.76 7.84
CA ALA A 114 31.88 -12.77 8.90
C ALA A 114 31.80 -12.17 10.33
N ILE A 115 31.05 -11.06 10.48
CA ILE A 115 30.79 -10.40 11.75
C ILE A 115 29.38 -10.78 12.23
N THR A 116 29.25 -11.24 13.48
CA THR A 116 27.93 -11.49 14.08
C THR A 116 27.15 -10.19 14.22
N PRO A 117 25.94 -10.07 13.64
CA PRO A 117 25.07 -8.92 13.85
C PRO A 117 24.76 -8.72 15.33
N LYS A 118 24.88 -7.48 15.81
CA LYS A 118 24.62 -7.10 17.21
C LYS A 118 23.27 -6.43 17.41
N TYR A 119 22.75 -5.80 16.36
CA TYR A 119 21.53 -5.02 16.40
C TYR A 119 20.51 -5.54 15.40
N GLN A 120 19.24 -5.28 15.72
CA GLN A 120 18.06 -5.53 14.92
C GLN A 120 17.28 -4.22 14.75
N LEU A 121 16.39 -4.18 13.78
CA LEU A 121 15.53 -3.03 13.50
C LEU A 121 14.81 -2.51 14.75
N ALA A 122 14.27 -3.43 15.56
CA ALA A 122 13.54 -3.12 16.78
C ALA A 122 14.38 -2.34 17.81
N ASN A 123 15.71 -2.40 17.74
CA ASN A 123 16.58 -1.61 18.63
C ASN A 123 16.58 -0.12 18.30
N PHE A 124 16.18 0.27 17.08
CA PHE A 124 16.25 1.64 16.60
C PHE A 124 14.88 2.29 16.39
N LEU A 125 13.81 1.50 16.29
CA LEU A 125 12.47 2.01 16.09
C LEU A 125 11.89 2.54 17.40
N PRO A 126 11.25 3.73 17.41
CA PRO A 126 10.50 4.19 18.57
C PRO A 126 9.30 3.28 18.81
N SER A 127 8.84 3.20 20.06
CA SER A 127 7.57 2.53 20.40
C SER A 127 6.41 3.14 19.62
N ALA A 128 5.45 2.30 19.21
CA ALA A 128 4.21 2.79 18.62
C ALA A 128 3.42 3.58 19.66
N SER A 129 2.62 4.56 19.22
CA SER A 129 1.75 5.33 20.11
C SER A 129 0.72 4.46 20.82
N ILE A 130 0.31 3.36 20.19
CA ILE A 130 -0.54 2.31 20.77
C ILE A 130 0.21 0.99 20.58
N PRO A 131 1.06 0.58 21.55
CA PRO A 131 1.94 -0.57 21.36
C PRO A 131 1.28 -1.92 21.67
N VAL A 132 0.21 -1.93 22.47
CA VAL A 132 -0.47 -3.17 22.91
C VAL A 132 -1.99 -2.96 22.90
N ILE A 133 -2.72 -3.98 22.48
CA ILE A 133 -4.19 -4.03 22.50
C ILE A 133 -4.64 -5.37 23.06
N ASP A 134 -5.54 -5.33 24.03
CA ASP A 134 -6.21 -6.53 24.56
C ASP A 134 -7.62 -6.65 23.97
N ILE A 135 -7.89 -7.79 23.34
CA ILE A 135 -9.20 -8.15 22.77
C ILE A 135 -9.84 -9.22 23.65
N ASN A 136 -10.85 -8.79 24.39
CA ASN A 136 -11.57 -9.63 25.36
C ASN A 136 -12.89 -10.19 24.81
N GLN A 137 -13.05 -10.22 23.49
CA GLN A 137 -14.26 -10.66 22.80
C GLN A 137 -13.92 -11.55 21.60
N ALA A 138 -14.94 -12.17 21.00
CA ALA A 138 -14.77 -12.93 19.76
C ALA A 138 -14.19 -12.04 18.65
N PHE A 139 -13.26 -12.60 17.90
CA PHE A 139 -12.61 -11.89 16.80
C PHE A 139 -13.37 -12.11 15.50
N ASP A 140 -13.83 -11.02 14.89
CA ASP A 140 -14.56 -11.04 13.63
C ASP A 140 -13.98 -10.02 12.61
N GLN A 141 -14.60 -9.94 11.44
CA GLN A 141 -14.17 -9.03 10.38
C GLN A 141 -14.35 -7.55 10.75
N ILE A 142 -15.31 -7.22 11.61
CA ILE A 142 -15.57 -5.84 12.06
C ILE A 142 -14.39 -5.38 12.91
N LEU A 143 -14.00 -6.20 13.89
CA LEU A 143 -12.87 -5.91 14.76
C LEU A 143 -11.54 -5.88 14.00
N LEU A 144 -11.35 -6.79 13.03
CA LEU A 144 -10.20 -6.75 12.14
C LEU A 144 -10.11 -5.41 11.39
N ASN A 145 -11.24 -4.93 10.85
CA ASN A 145 -11.28 -3.66 10.13
C ASN A 145 -10.89 -2.48 11.02
N GLN A 146 -11.34 -2.48 12.28
CA GLN A 146 -10.97 -1.46 13.27
C GLN A 146 -9.47 -1.50 13.59
N LEU A 147 -8.90 -2.69 13.82
CA LEU A 147 -7.46 -2.84 14.10
C LEU A 147 -6.59 -2.36 12.94
N VAL A 148 -6.92 -2.77 11.72
CA VAL A 148 -6.19 -2.36 10.52
C VAL A 148 -6.18 -0.84 10.40
N LYS A 149 -7.35 -0.19 10.53
CA LYS A 149 -7.50 1.27 10.41
C LYS A 149 -6.88 2.04 11.57
N MET A 150 -6.81 1.44 12.75
CA MET A 150 -6.12 2.03 13.89
C MET A 150 -4.62 2.17 13.61
N VAL A 151 -4.00 1.19 12.94
CA VAL A 151 -2.60 1.28 12.51
C VAL A 151 -2.46 2.18 11.28
N TYR A 152 -3.30 1.95 10.26
CA TYR A 152 -3.25 2.69 9.02
C TYR A 152 -4.60 2.71 8.29
N ASP A 153 -5.16 3.91 8.13
CA ASP A 153 -6.33 4.18 7.31
C ASP A 153 -5.93 5.01 6.08
N VAL A 154 -5.90 4.35 4.92
CA VAL A 154 -5.50 4.96 3.64
C VAL A 154 -6.36 6.17 3.23
N ARG A 155 -7.59 6.28 3.76
CA ARG A 155 -8.49 7.41 3.48
C ARG A 155 -7.93 8.74 3.96
N ARG A 156 -7.05 8.72 4.98
CA ARG A 156 -6.34 9.91 5.43
C ARG A 156 -5.44 10.45 4.32
N ASP A 157 -4.68 9.56 3.68
CA ASP A 157 -3.72 9.95 2.64
C ASP A 157 -4.44 10.31 1.35
N ASP A 158 -5.57 9.65 1.03
CA ASP A 158 -6.45 10.06 -0.06
C ASP A 158 -6.99 11.48 0.12
N ALA A 159 -7.51 11.80 1.31
CA ALA A 159 -8.02 13.12 1.60
C ALA A 159 -6.92 14.20 1.50
N ILE A 160 -5.72 13.91 2.01
CA ILE A 160 -4.56 14.80 1.89
C ILE A 160 -4.17 14.97 0.43
N PHE A 161 -4.09 13.89 -0.34
CA PHE A 161 -3.75 13.92 -1.75
C PHE A 161 -4.71 14.82 -2.55
N ARG A 162 -6.02 14.59 -2.42
CA ARG A 162 -7.04 15.38 -3.13
C ARG A 162 -7.05 16.86 -2.74
N GLN A 163 -6.75 17.18 -1.48
CA GLN A 163 -6.77 18.56 -1.00
C GLN A 163 -5.48 19.32 -1.28
N GLN A 164 -4.34 18.63 -1.34
CA GLN A 164 -3.03 19.28 -1.29
C GLN A 164 -2.20 19.05 -2.56
N LEU A 165 -2.59 18.16 -3.47
CA LEU A 165 -1.83 17.90 -4.71
C LEU A 165 -1.59 19.18 -5.52
N SER A 166 -2.64 19.97 -5.77
CA SER A 166 -2.53 21.23 -6.54
C SER A 166 -1.86 22.37 -5.77
N VAL A 167 -1.76 22.27 -4.44
CA VAL A 167 -1.21 23.33 -3.58
C VAL A 167 0.27 23.10 -3.29
N GLN A 168 0.64 21.87 -2.92
CA GLN A 168 1.98 21.51 -2.49
C GLN A 168 2.77 20.76 -3.57
N GLY A 169 2.08 20.11 -4.51
CA GLY A 169 2.67 19.22 -5.50
C GLY A 169 2.91 17.80 -4.97
N PHE A 170 3.02 16.86 -5.90
CA PHE A 170 3.14 15.42 -5.63
C PHE A 170 4.36 15.08 -4.76
N ASP A 171 5.53 15.62 -5.09
CA ASP A 171 6.77 15.33 -4.36
C ASP A 171 6.79 15.92 -2.94
N ALA A 172 6.15 17.07 -2.72
CA ALA A 172 6.06 17.65 -1.39
C ALA A 172 5.23 16.77 -0.44
N LEU A 173 4.13 16.18 -0.94
CA LEU A 173 3.31 15.25 -0.17
C LEU A 173 4.10 14.01 0.27
N ARG A 174 5.00 13.52 -0.60
CA ARG A 174 5.88 12.38 -0.30
C ARG A 174 6.98 12.76 0.68
N LYS A 175 7.64 13.89 0.44
CA LYS A 175 8.75 14.37 1.26
C LYS A 175 8.31 14.66 2.70
N ASN A 176 7.13 15.24 2.86
CA ASN A 176 6.57 15.62 4.16
C ASN A 176 5.58 14.58 4.71
N TYR A 177 5.62 13.34 4.20
CA TYR A 177 4.71 12.28 4.60
C TYR A 177 4.83 11.98 6.10
N PRO A 178 3.72 11.91 6.85
CA PRO A 178 3.77 11.64 8.29
C PRO A 178 4.35 10.26 8.59
N VAL A 179 4.85 10.09 9.81
CA VAL A 179 5.29 8.77 10.28
C VAL A 179 4.09 7.82 10.33
N ARG A 180 4.21 6.70 9.61
CA ARG A 180 3.25 5.59 9.57
C ARG A 180 3.93 4.31 10.05
N ARG A 181 3.21 3.49 10.81
CA ARG A 181 3.69 2.21 11.35
C ARG A 181 3.13 1.01 10.57
N GLU A 182 3.76 -0.15 10.74
CA GLU A 182 3.24 -1.46 10.28
C GLU A 182 2.48 -2.18 11.39
N PHE A 183 1.72 -3.24 11.07
CA PHE A 183 1.01 -4.06 12.06
C PHE A 183 1.96 -4.66 13.10
N SER A 184 3.19 -4.99 12.70
CA SER A 184 4.23 -5.52 13.59
C SER A 184 4.73 -4.51 14.63
N ALA A 185 4.25 -3.27 14.62
CA ALA A 185 4.51 -2.30 15.66
C ALA A 185 3.55 -2.44 16.86
N VAL A 186 2.47 -3.23 16.71
CA VAL A 186 1.40 -3.38 17.69
C VAL A 186 1.26 -4.84 18.09
N THR A 187 1.31 -5.10 19.39
CA THR A 187 1.01 -6.41 19.96
C THR A 187 -0.49 -6.55 20.21
N VAL A 188 -1.09 -7.64 19.75
CA VAL A 188 -2.51 -7.94 19.97
C VAL A 188 -2.63 -9.16 20.87
N ASN A 189 -3.16 -8.97 22.07
CA ASN A 189 -3.49 -10.08 22.96
C ASN A 189 -4.94 -10.48 22.72
N LEU A 190 -5.16 -11.77 22.46
CA LEU A 190 -6.48 -12.35 22.31
C LEU A 190 -6.82 -13.17 23.55
N SER A 191 -8.04 -13.07 24.05
CA SER A 191 -8.50 -13.95 25.12
C SER A 191 -8.49 -15.42 24.66
N SER A 192 -8.32 -16.36 25.60
CA SER A 192 -8.21 -17.81 25.33
C SER A 192 -9.45 -18.43 24.68
N THR A 193 -10.57 -17.71 24.63
CA THR A 193 -11.81 -18.12 23.96
C THR A 193 -11.83 -17.78 22.47
N THR A 194 -10.80 -17.11 21.96
CA THR A 194 -10.68 -16.68 20.57
C THR A 194 -9.92 -17.73 19.76
N TYR A 195 -10.63 -18.60 19.03
CA TYR A 195 -10.03 -19.62 18.15
C TYR A 195 -9.38 -19.06 16.86
N SER A 196 -8.97 -17.78 16.85
CA SER A 196 -8.55 -17.08 15.63
C SER A 196 -7.16 -16.49 15.76
N ASP A 197 -6.19 -17.09 15.08
CA ASP A 197 -4.82 -16.56 14.92
C ASP A 197 -4.73 -15.55 13.76
N VAL A 198 -5.87 -14.99 13.31
CA VAL A 198 -5.93 -14.10 12.15
C VAL A 198 -5.07 -12.84 12.31
N PRO A 199 -5.11 -12.09 13.43
CA PRO A 199 -4.26 -10.90 13.60
C PRO A 199 -2.77 -11.19 13.41
N HIS A 200 -2.29 -12.28 14.01
CA HIS A 200 -0.86 -12.62 13.97
C HIS A 200 -0.43 -13.06 12.58
N ARG A 201 -1.25 -13.84 11.87
CA ARG A 201 -0.98 -14.22 10.46
C ARG A 201 -1.00 -13.03 9.50
N LEU A 202 -1.68 -11.93 9.85
CA LEU A 202 -1.66 -10.68 9.10
C LEU A 202 -0.43 -9.81 9.42
N GLY A 203 0.31 -10.12 10.49
CA GLY A 203 1.55 -9.44 10.87
C GLY A 203 1.49 -8.59 12.13
N PHE A 204 0.40 -8.64 12.92
CA PHE A 204 0.40 -8.09 14.27
C PHE A 204 1.31 -8.94 15.18
N ASN A 205 2.00 -8.30 16.14
CA ASN A 205 2.86 -9.03 17.07
C ASN A 205 2.03 -9.81 18.09
N LYS A 206 2.62 -10.90 18.57
CA LYS A 206 2.14 -11.70 19.70
C LYS A 206 3.11 -11.52 20.87
N ASN A 207 2.59 -11.50 22.09
CA ASN A 207 3.41 -11.61 23.31
C ASN A 207 4.01 -13.01 23.48
#